data_AF-A0A222T0C8-F1
#
_entry.id   AF-A0A222T0C8-F1
#
_cell.length_a   1.000
_cell.length_b   1.000
_cell.length_c   1.000
_cell.angle_alpha   90.00
_cell.angle_beta   90.00
_cell.angle_gamma   90.00
#
_symmetry.space_group_name_H-M   'P 1'
#
loop_
_entity.id
_entity.type
_entity.pdbx_description
1 polymer ?
#
loop_
_entity_poly.entity_id
_entity_poly.type
_entity_poly.pdbx_seq_one_letter_code
_entity_poly.pdbx_strand_id
1 'polypeptide(L)'
;MSARPRLLPWSDPNGKPCYLVTDHQGYVSQVADEMENVQLRTGNELLSIGREMLNNNKVSNRELRFLGNRLCEALRDALRVAESRGERLPEPEE
;
A
#
# COMPACT_ATOMS: atom_id res chain seq x y z
N MET A 1 -27.37 -9.40 -3.32
CA MET A 1 -25.98 -9.80 -3.00
C MET A 1 -25.43 -8.78 -2.03
N SER A 2 -25.06 -9.17 -0.81
CA SER A 2 -24.42 -8.23 0.13
C SER A 2 -23.04 -7.92 -0.42
N ALA A 3 -22.79 -6.66 -0.81
CA ALA A 3 -21.47 -6.26 -1.29
C ALA A 3 -20.44 -6.45 -0.17
N ARG A 4 -19.37 -7.20 -0.42
CA ARG A 4 -18.27 -7.33 0.54
C ARG A 4 -17.65 -5.94 0.74
N PRO A 5 -17.51 -5.44 1.98
CA PRO A 5 -16.90 -4.13 2.22
C PRO A 5 -15.48 -4.09 1.68
N ARG A 6 -15.13 -3.03 0.95
CA ARG A 6 -13.77 -2.81 0.41
C ARG A 6 -12.85 -2.30 1.52
N LEU A 7 -11.75 -2.98 1.78
CA LEU A 7 -10.64 -2.43 2.56
C LEU A 7 -10.04 -1.20 1.85
N LEU A 8 -9.95 -0.06 2.54
CA LEU A 8 -9.38 1.17 1.96
C LEU A 8 -7.86 1.24 2.15
N PRO A 9 -7.09 1.89 1.25
CA PRO A 9 -5.62 1.95 1.36
C PRO A 9 -5.12 2.86 2.49
N TRP A 10 -6.02 3.54 3.20
CA TRP A 10 -5.73 4.32 4.41
C TRP A 10 -6.36 3.70 5.66
N SER A 11 -5.82 4.12 6.80
CA SER A 11 -6.36 3.82 8.13
C SER A 11 -7.03 5.05 8.74
N ASP A 12 -7.77 4.84 9.82
CA ASP A 12 -8.23 5.93 10.68
C ASP A 12 -7.04 6.62 11.38
N PRO A 13 -7.24 7.77 12.05
CA PRO A 13 -6.18 8.44 12.80
C PRO A 13 -5.54 7.60 13.92
N ASN A 14 -6.19 6.52 14.37
CA ASN A 14 -5.68 5.58 15.37
C ASN A 14 -4.95 4.38 14.73
N GLY A 15 -4.82 4.35 13.40
CA GLY A 15 -4.21 3.26 12.65
C GLY A 15 -5.12 2.06 12.39
N LYS A 16 -6.42 2.14 12.70
CA LYS A 16 -7.37 1.04 12.46
C LYS A 16 -7.76 0.95 10.98
N PRO A 17 -7.95 -0.26 10.43
CA PRO A 17 -8.42 -0.43 9.06
C PRO A 17 -9.76 0.27 8.81
N CYS A 18 -9.87 0.97 7.68
CA CYS A 18 -11.14 1.53 7.20
C CYS A 18 -11.74 0.66 6.09
N TYR A 19 -13.08 0.55 6.08
CA TYR A 19 -13.82 -0.20 5.08
C TYR A 19 -14.88 0.68 4.42
N LEU A 20 -15.11 0.47 3.13
CA LEU A 20 -16.14 1.12 2.34
C LEU A 20 -17.19 0.09 1.89
N VAL A 21 -18.45 0.32 2.26
CA VAL A 21 -19.57 -0.47 1.76
C VAL A 21 -20.07 0.19 0.47
N THR A 22 -19.82 -0.45 -0.66
CA THR A 22 -20.14 0.06 -2.01
C THR A 22 -20.24 -1.13 -2.97
N ASP A 23 -20.91 -0.95 -4.11
CA ASP A 23 -20.84 -1.81 -5.30
C ASP A 23 -19.50 -1.68 -6.07
N HIS A 24 -18.49 -1.05 -5.45
CA HIS A 24 -17.18 -0.72 -6.00
C HIS A 24 -17.21 0.32 -7.14
N GLN A 25 -18.35 0.96 -7.39
CA GLN A 25 -18.55 1.95 -8.44
C GLN A 25 -18.90 3.29 -7.79
N GLY A 26 -17.88 4.10 -7.49
CA GLY A 26 -18.11 5.40 -6.87
C GLY A 26 -16.83 6.20 -6.65
N TYR A 27 -16.98 7.49 -6.37
CA TYR A 27 -15.88 8.43 -6.21
C TYR A 27 -14.84 7.97 -5.18
N VAL A 28 -15.28 7.47 -4.02
CA VAL A 28 -14.36 6.97 -2.98
C VAL A 28 -13.60 5.72 -3.44
N SER A 29 -14.24 4.87 -4.26
CA SER A 29 -13.57 3.70 -4.87
C SER A 29 -12.46 4.14 -5.82
N GLN A 30 -12.70 5.17 -6.64
CA GLN A 30 -11.70 5.75 -7.54
C GLN A 30 -10.53 6.39 -6.77
N VAL A 31 -10.82 7.16 -5.72
CA VAL A 31 -9.78 7.73 -4.83
C VAL A 31 -8.96 6.61 -4.18
N ALA A 32 -9.60 5.51 -3.78
CA ALA A 32 -8.90 4.34 -3.27
C ALA A 32 -7.98 3.73 -4.33
N ASP A 33 -8.43 3.56 -5.57
CA ASP A 33 -7.59 3.04 -6.67
C ASP A 33 -6.38 3.95 -6.94
N GLU A 34 -6.60 5.27 -6.97
CA GLU A 34 -5.53 6.26 -7.14
C GLU A 34 -4.51 6.19 -6.00
N MET A 35 -4.96 6.10 -4.75
CA MET A 35 -4.08 6.01 -3.59
C MET A 35 -3.30 4.69 -3.56
N GLU A 36 -3.93 3.56 -3.88
CA GLU A 36 -3.23 2.26 -4.03
C GLU A 36 -2.10 2.39 -5.07
N ASN A 37 -2.34 3.05 -6.21
CA ASN A 37 -1.33 3.26 -7.25
C ASN A 37 -0.20 4.19 -6.80
N VAL A 38 -0.51 5.26 -6.07
CA VAL A 38 0.50 6.15 -5.49
C VAL A 38 1.39 5.40 -4.49
N GLN A 39 0.81 4.62 -3.58
CA GLN A 39 1.55 3.82 -2.60
C GLN A 39 2.51 2.83 -3.28
N LEU A 40 2.04 2.09 -4.28
CA LEU A 40 2.88 1.14 -5.01
C LEU A 40 4.02 1.84 -5.78
N ARG A 41 3.74 3.00 -6.39
CA ARG A 41 4.77 3.81 -7.05
C ARG A 41 5.82 4.31 -6.07
N THR A 42 5.40 4.85 -4.92
CA THR A 42 6.31 5.29 -3.85
C THR A 42 7.17 4.14 -3.35
N GLY A 43 6.61 2.94 -3.19
CA GLY A 43 7.38 1.75 -2.85
C GLY A 43 8.45 1.41 -3.90
N ASN A 44 8.12 1.50 -5.18
CA ASN A 44 9.07 1.28 -6.26
C ASN A 44 10.21 2.33 -6.28
N GLU A 45 9.88 3.60 -6.08
CA GLU A 45 10.86 4.69 -5.97
C GLU A 45 11.81 4.47 -4.77
N LEU A 46 11.26 4.12 -3.60
CA LEU A 46 12.05 3.81 -2.40
C LEU A 46 12.96 2.59 -2.58
N LEU A 47 12.51 1.58 -3.31
CA LEU A 47 13.36 0.43 -3.65
C LEU A 47 14.54 0.83 -4.56
N SER A 48 14.32 1.73 -5.53
CA SER A 48 15.41 2.25 -6.37
C SER A 48 16.44 3.01 -5.55
N ILE A 49 15.97 3.96 -4.72
CA ILE A 49 16.83 4.73 -3.81
C ILE A 49 17.57 3.77 -2.86
N GLY A 50 16.89 2.76 -2.34
CA GLY A 50 17.49 1.80 -1.42
C GLY A 50 18.62 1.01 -2.04
N ARG A 51 18.49 0.58 -3.31
CA ARG A 51 19.55 -0.10 -4.05
C ARG A 51 20.76 0.80 -4.26
N GLU A 52 20.55 2.06 -4.64
CA GLU A 52 21.63 3.04 -4.83
C GLU A 52 22.38 3.30 -3.51
N MET A 53 21.65 3.50 -2.41
CA MET A 53 22.24 3.75 -1.10
C MET A 53 23.03 2.56 -0.57
N LEU A 54 22.53 1.33 -0.74
CA LEU A 54 23.22 0.12 -0.29
C LEU A 54 24.52 -0.15 -1.07
N ASN A 55 24.61 0.31 -2.32
CA ASN A 55 25.82 0.21 -3.13
C ASN A 55 26.84 1.33 -2.84
N ASN A 56 26.47 2.36 -2.07
CA ASN A 56 27.33 3.50 -1.77
C ASN A 56 27.92 3.40 -0.35
N ASN A 57 29.22 3.11 -0.28
CA ASN A 57 29.95 2.96 0.99
C ASN A 57 30.09 4.26 1.82
N LYS A 58 29.66 5.42 1.30
CA LYS A 58 29.66 6.70 2.00
C LYS A 58 28.36 6.99 2.76
N VAL A 59 27.32 6.18 2.55
CA VAL A 59 26.03 6.37 3.23
C VAL A 59 26.18 6.06 4.72
N SER A 60 25.72 6.97 5.56
CA SER A 60 25.81 6.84 7.01
C SER A 60 24.81 5.83 7.58
N ASN A 61 25.13 5.30 8.77
CA ASN A 61 24.19 4.45 9.52
C ASN A 61 22.86 5.14 9.84
N ARG A 62 22.85 6.48 9.95
CA ARG A 62 21.61 7.26 10.19
C ARG A 62 20.72 7.24 8.94
N GLU A 63 21.30 7.46 7.76
CA GLU A 63 20.58 7.41 6.49
C GLU A 63 20.06 6.01 6.19
N LEU A 64 20.85 4.95 6.46
CA LEU A 64 20.39 3.57 6.32
C LEU A 64 19.24 3.23 7.27
N ARG A 65 19.28 3.70 8.54
CA ARG A 65 18.14 3.54 9.46
C ARG A 65 16.90 4.27 8.97
N PHE A 66 17.06 5.48 8.44
CA PHE A 66 15.94 6.23 7.89
C PHE A 66 15.31 5.50 6.70
N LEU A 67 16.13 5.07 5.74
CA LEU A 67 15.72 4.26 4.59
C LEU A 67 15.00 2.99 5.04
N GLY A 68 15.54 2.26 6.01
CA GLY A 68 14.92 1.05 6.54
C GLY A 68 13.51 1.29 7.08
N ASN A 69 13.29 2.40 7.80
CA ASN A 69 11.95 2.77 8.25
C ASN A 69 11.01 3.09 7.08
N ARG A 70 11.47 3.84 6.06
CA ARG A 70 10.66 4.14 4.87
C ARG A 70 10.29 2.87 4.09
N LEU A 71 11.22 1.93 3.95
CA LEU A 71 10.97 0.63 3.30
C LEU A 71 9.95 -0.21 4.09
N CYS A 72 10.03 -0.23 5.42
CA CYS A 72 9.04 -0.91 6.26
C CYS A 72 7.64 -0.32 6.12
N GLU A 73 7.52 1.00 5.99
CA GLU A 73 6.24 1.67 5.71
C GLU A 73 5.71 1.32 4.33
N ALA A 74 6.54 1.44 3.29
CA ALA A 74 6.13 1.09 1.93
C ALA A 74 5.73 -0.38 1.77
N LEU A 75 6.40 -1.30 2.48
CA LEU A 75 6.02 -2.72 2.49
C LEU A 75 4.66 -2.93 3.16
N ARG A 76 4.38 -2.22 4.25
CA ARG A 76 3.08 -2.29 4.93
C ARG A 76 1.97 -1.79 4.00
N ASP A 77 2.20 -0.70 3.29
CA ASP A 77 1.25 -0.18 2.30
C ASP A 77 1.03 -1.20 1.17
N ALA A 78 2.09 -1.77 0.62
CA ALA A 78 1.99 -2.77 -0.45
C ALA A 78 1.22 -4.02 -0.02
N LEU A 79 1.42 -4.51 1.21
CA LEU A 79 0.66 -5.64 1.76
C LEU A 79 -0.82 -5.30 1.91
N ARG A 80 -1.15 -4.09 2.37
CA ARG A 80 -2.54 -3.61 2.47
C ARG A 80 -3.22 -3.51 1.10
N VAL A 81 -2.50 -3.01 0.10
CA VAL A 81 -2.99 -2.96 -1.30
C VAL A 81 -3.24 -4.38 -1.82
N ALA A 82 -2.32 -5.32 -1.55
CA ALA A 82 -2.47 -6.71 -1.99
C ALA A 82 -3.69 -7.39 -1.34
N GLU A 83 -3.89 -7.20 -0.04
CA GLU A 83 -5.07 -7.69 0.68
C GLU A 83 -6.37 -7.11 0.11
N SER A 84 -6.43 -5.78 -0.03
CA SER A 84 -7.58 -5.06 -0.57
C SER A 84 -7.94 -5.49 -2.00
N ARG A 85 -6.93 -5.74 -2.86
CA ARG A 85 -7.15 -6.23 -4.22
C ARG A 85 -7.54 -7.71 -4.23
N GLY A 86 -6.95 -8.52 -3.35
CA GLY A 86 -7.26 -9.95 -3.21
C GLY A 86 -8.71 -10.20 -2.79
N GLU A 87 -9.23 -9.41 -1.85
CA GLU A 87 -10.64 -9.48 -1.43
C GLU A 87 -11.66 -9.14 -2.54
N ARG A 88 -11.21 -8.43 -3.58
CA ARG A 88 -12.03 -8.03 -4.75
C ARG A 88 -11.94 -9.02 -5.91
N LEU A 89 -11.11 -10.06 -5.83
CA LEU A 89 -11.04 -11.09 -6.86
C LEU A 89 -12.31 -11.95 -6.83
N PRO A 90 -12.81 -12.41 -7.99
CA PRO A 90 -13.90 -13.39 -8.03
C PRO A 90 -13.47 -14.68 -7.32
N GLU A 91 -14.43 -15.38 -6.71
CA GLU A 91 -14.16 -16.73 -6.21
C GLU A 91 -13.80 -17.63 -7.41
N PRO A 92 -12.79 -18.53 -7.27
CA PRO A 92 -12.45 -19.45 -8.33
C PRO A 92 -13.69 -20.25 -8.75
N GLU A 93 -13.94 -20.35 -10.06
CA GLU A 93 -14.91 -21.31 -10.57
C GLU A 93 -14.41 -22.73 -10.26
N GLU A 94 -15.19 -23.51 -9.51
CA GLU A 94 -14.90 -24.93 -9.20
C GLU A 94 -14.93 -25.83 -10.44
#